data_AF-R7M897-F1
#
_entry.id   AF-R7M897-F1
#
_cell.length_a   1.000
_cell.length_b   1.000
_cell.length_c   1.000
_cell.angle_alpha   90.00
_cell.angle_beta   90.00
_cell.angle_gamma   90.00
#
_symmetry.space_group_name_H-M   'P 1'
#
loop_
_entity.id
_entity.type
_entity.pdbx_description
1 polymer ?
#
loop_
_entity_poly.entity_id
_entity_poly.type
_entity_poly.pdbx_seq_one_letter_code
_entity_poly.pdbx_strand_id
1 'polypeptide(L)' 'MRKVVLTLKEKQKYDVIKKLVETNGNKERARIKLGLKSIRQINRLIAGYKEF' A
#
# COMPACT_ATOMS: atom_id res chain seq x y z
N MET A 1 16.18 3.08 -1.89
CA MET A 1 14.91 3.61 -2.47
C MET A 1 15.20 4.58 -3.60
N ARG A 2 14.83 4.24 -4.85
CA ARG A 2 14.76 5.26 -5.92
C ARG A 2 13.67 6.26 -5.53
N LYS A 3 13.94 7.56 -5.73
CA LYS A 3 12.96 8.63 -5.53
C LYS A 3 11.84 8.44 -6.55
N VAL A 4 10.79 7.71 -6.18
CA VAL A 4 9.63 7.55 -7.05
C VAL A 4 8.90 8.88 -7.04
N VAL A 5 8.91 9.57 -8.18
CA VAL A 5 8.12 10.79 -8.39
C VAL A 5 6.66 10.33 -8.54
N LEU A 6 6.03 10.04 -7.41
CA LEU A 6 4.69 9.49 -7.34
C LEU A 6 3.70 10.60 -7.70
N THR A 7 2.84 10.34 -8.70
CA THR A 7 1.64 11.15 -8.89
C THR A 7 0.78 11.09 -7.62
N LEU A 8 -0.08 12.09 -7.37
CA LEU A 8 -0.90 12.21 -6.15
C LEU A 8 -1.62 10.89 -5.76
N LYS A 9 -2.08 10.12 -6.76
CA LYS A 9 -2.74 8.81 -6.56
C LYS A 9 -1.78 7.70 -6.13
N GLU A 10 -0.55 7.68 -6.65
CA GLU A 10 0.45 6.67 -6.30
C GLU A 10 1.08 6.94 -4.93
N LYS A 11 1.25 8.22 -4.57
CA LYS A 11 1.72 8.62 -3.25
C LYS A 11 0.76 8.15 -2.15
N GLN A 12 -0.54 8.34 -2.38
CA GLN A 12 -1.57 7.83 -1.47
C GLN A 12 -1.53 6.31 -1.29
N LYS A 13 -1.28 5.54 -2.36
CA LYS A 13 -1.12 4.08 -2.28
C LYS A 13 0.10 3.72 -1.42
N TYR A 14 1.23 4.37 -1.67
CA TYR A 14 2.46 4.12 -0.92
C TYR A 14 2.28 4.43 0.57
N ASP A 15 1.75 5.59 0.92
CA ASP A 15 1.56 6.02 2.32
C ASP A 15 0.62 5.08 3.09
N VAL A 16 -0.44 4.60 2.44
CA VAL A 16 -1.38 3.65 3.06
C VAL A 16 -0.72 2.29 3.29
N ILE A 17 0.06 1.78 2.34
CA ILE A 17 0.75 0.48 2.48
C ILE A 17 1.91 0.59 3.48
N LYS A 18 2.68 1.67 3.45
CA LYS A 18 3.73 1.96 4.44
C LYS A 18 3.17 1.93 5.85
N LYS A 19 2.11 2.72 6.10
CA LYS A 19 1.44 2.74 7.41
C LYS A 19 0.90 1.36 7.81
N LEU A 20 0.29 0.64 6.86
CA LEU A 20 -0.23 -0.71 7.10
C LEU A 20 0.85 -1.69 7.55
N VAL A 21 2.05 -1.63 6.94
CA VAL A 21 3.19 -2.49 7.27
C VAL A 21 3.83 -2.07 8.59
N GLU A 22 4.06 -0.77 8.81
CA GLU A 22 4.69 -0.24 10.02
C GLU A 22 3.86 -0.49 11.28
N THR A 23 2.53 -0.33 11.20
CA THR A 23 1.64 -0.50 12.35
C THR A 23 1.01 -1.89 12.43
N ASN A 24 1.40 -2.83 11.55
CA ASN A 24 0.73 -4.14 11.37
C ASN A 24 -0.81 -4.03 11.34
N GLY A 25 -1.31 -3.05 10.58
CA GLY A 25 -2.71 -2.64 10.61
C GLY A 25 -3.67 -3.61 9.89
N ASN A 26 -4.96 -3.29 9.94
CA ASN A 26 -5.99 -4.10 9.28
C ASN A 26 -5.97 -3.93 7.74
N LYS A 27 -5.69 -5.05 7.04
CA LYS A 27 -5.61 -5.12 5.57
C LYS A 27 -6.94 -4.79 4.87
N GLU A 28 -8.07 -5.10 5.49
CA GLU A 28 -9.39 -4.83 4.93
C GLU A 28 -9.70 -3.33 4.92
N ARG A 29 -9.30 -2.62 5.98
CA ARG A 29 -9.43 -1.16 6.04
C ARG A 29 -8.60 -0.47 4.96
N ALA A 30 -7.38 -0.96 4.71
CA ALA A 30 -6.54 -0.46 3.63
C ALA A 30 -7.13 -0.76 2.24
N ARG A 31 -7.76 -1.94 2.06
CA ARG A 31 -8.46 -2.29 0.82
C ARG A 31 -9.58 -1.30 0.51
N ILE A 32 -10.44 -1.03 1.49
CA ILE A 32 -11.56 -0.09 1.36
C ILE A 32 -11.04 1.32 1.08
N LYS A 33 -10.03 1.77 1.83
CA LYS A 33 -9.43 3.11 1.67
C LYS A 33 -8.80 3.33 0.29
N LEU A 34 -8.23 2.28 -0.30
CA LEU A 34 -7.63 2.32 -1.64
C LEU A 34 -8.63 1.95 -2.75
N GLY A 35 -9.89 1.65 -2.42
CA GLY A 35 -10.90 1.22 -3.40
C GLY A 35 -10.52 -0.06 -4.15
N LEU A 36 -9.72 -0.94 -3.56
CA LEU A 36 -9.23 -2.15 -4.20
C LEU A 36 -10.29 -3.25 -4.18
N LYS A 37 -10.36 -4.05 -5.23
CA LYS A 37 -11.39 -5.09 -5.39
C LYS A 37 -11.14 -6.31 -4.48
N SER A 38 -9.90 -6.58 -4.10
CA SER A 38 -9.57 -7.74 -3.26
C SER A 38 -8.39 -7.50 -2.32
N ILE A 39 -8.36 -8.24 -1.21
CA ILE A 39 -7.23 -8.26 -0.26
C ILE A 39 -5.94 -8.75 -0.96
N ARG A 40 -6.04 -9.56 -2.03
CA ARG A 40 -4.88 -10.03 -2.79
C ARG A 40 -4.10 -8.86 -3.42
N GLN A 41 -4.78 -7.79 -3.84
CA GLN A 41 -4.11 -6.59 -4.34
C GLN A 41 -3.31 -5.88 -3.24
N ILE A 42 -3.85 -5.80 -2.02
CA ILE A 42 -3.12 -5.30 -0.84
C ILE A 42 -1.89 -6.15 -0.57
N ASN A 43 -2.02 -7.48 -0.55
CA ASN A 43 -0.89 -8.37 -0.30
C ASN A 43 0.22 -8.24 -1.37
N ARG A 44 -0.14 -8.04 -2.64
CA ARG A 44 0.84 -7.76 -3.72
C ARG A 44 1.57 -6.43 -3.49
N LEU A 45 0.86 -5.39 -3.07
CA LEU A 45 1.47 -4.10 -2.75
C LEU A 45 2.40 -4.19 -1.54
N ILE A 46 2.03 -4.98 -0.52
CA ILE A 46 2.90 -5.24 0.63
C ILE A 46 4.14 -6.02 0.21
N ALA A 47 4.01 -7.04 -0.63
CA ALA A 47 5.15 -7.81 -1.13
C ALA A 47 6.12 -6.89 -1.90
N GLY A 48 5.60 -6.08 -2.83
CA GLY A 48 6.41 -5.09 -3.55
C GLY A 48 6.98 -3.98 -2.65
N TYR A 49 6.39 -3.70 -1.49
CA TYR A 49 6.98 -2.79 -0.50
C TYR A 49 8.12 -3.45 0.29
N LYS A 50 8.07 -4.77 0.54
CA LYS A 50 9.06 -5.52 1.34
C LYS A 50 10.26 -6.03 0.53
N GLU A 51 10.12 -6.18 -0.78
CA GLU A 51 11.22 -6.59 -1.67
C GLU A 51 12.27 -5.48 -1.90
N PHE A 52 12.04 -4.27 -1.37
CA PHE A 52 12.92 -3.11 -1.46
C PHE A 52 13.19 -2.49 -0.09
#